data_AF-A0A0K2LAD7-F1
#
_entry.id   AF-A0A0K2LAD7-F1
#
_cell.length_a   1.000
_cell.length_b   1.000
_cell.length_c   1.000
_cell.angle_alpha   90.00
_cell.angle_beta   90.00
_cell.angle_gamma   90.00
#
_symmetry.space_group_name_H-M   'P 1'
#
loop_
_entity.id
_entity.type
_entity.pdbx_description
1 polymer ?
#
loop_
_entity_poly.entity_id
_entity_poly.type
_entity_poly.pdbx_seq_one_letter_code
_entity_poly.pdbx_strand_id
1 'polypeptide(L)'
;MKNKAIDTYIDEFEIYLHQLSDKEKQDVLEFYREYIIDANLQSSDAIINELGTPKHLARKVLADYSIKMSEENYQSVDNGQMTGNQRFSKNLKMIGLVILALMASPVAIMIAVILIPLIVLFLGLGVLFILLFLFMVAMSVVGGIGAIFIGLSVMFQSFATTVFYVGVGLLILGVDFFIIPIIIALLKWFFSVIVIFFRWLGKKMLRGRKTPMKGEKENA
;
A
#
# COMPACT_ATOMS: atom_id res chain seq x y z
N MET A 1 46.78 -7.34 36.32
CA MET A 1 47.21 -6.77 35.04
C MET A 1 45.94 -6.44 34.27
N LYS A 2 45.71 -5.17 33.87
CA LYS A 2 44.59 -4.86 32.96
C LYS A 2 44.83 -5.65 31.67
N ASN A 3 43.94 -6.61 31.38
CA ASN A 3 44.09 -7.39 30.16
C ASN A 3 43.66 -6.50 28.99
N LYS A 4 44.66 -5.91 28.32
CA LYS A 4 44.50 -4.98 27.22
C LYS A 4 43.59 -5.51 26.10
N ALA A 5 43.54 -6.83 25.90
CA ALA A 5 42.68 -7.45 24.89
C ALA A 5 41.19 -7.34 25.26
N ILE A 6 40.84 -7.48 26.54
CA ILE A 6 39.47 -7.37 27.04
C ILE A 6 38.99 -5.92 26.89
N ASP A 7 39.79 -4.96 27.36
CA ASP A 7 39.44 -3.55 27.28
C ASP A 7 39.23 -3.10 25.82
N THR A 8 40.11 -3.53 24.90
CA THR A 8 39.99 -3.19 23.48
C THR A 8 38.70 -3.78 22.86
N TYR A 9 38.34 -5.02 23.19
CA TYR A 9 37.14 -5.66 22.65
C TYR A 9 35.85 -5.00 23.17
N ILE A 10 35.81 -4.67 24.47
CA ILE A 10 34.66 -4.02 25.11
C ILE A 10 34.48 -2.58 24.60
N ASP A 11 35.57 -1.83 24.42
CA ASP A 11 35.52 -0.47 23.86
C ASP A 11 34.98 -0.46 22.41
N GLU A 12 35.38 -1.43 21.58
CA GLU A 12 34.83 -1.57 20.23
C GLU A 12 33.36 -2.02 20.25
N PHE A 13 32.98 -2.89 21.18
CA PHE A 13 31.61 -3.35 21.35
C PHE A 13 30.67 -2.21 21.76
N GLU A 14 31.13 -1.31 22.64
CA GLU A 14 30.39 -0.12 23.08
C GLU A 14 29.95 0.78 21.92
N ILE A 15 30.83 0.99 20.94
CA ILE A 15 30.57 1.83 19.77
C ILE A 15 29.34 1.33 18.98
N TYR A 16 29.13 0.00 18.93
CA TYR A 16 28.02 -0.59 18.20
C TYR A 16 26.69 -0.61 18.98
N LEU A 17 26.68 -0.28 20.27
CA LEU A 17 25.49 -0.27 21.14
C LEU A 17 24.81 1.11 21.24
N HIS A 18 25.02 2.02 20.28
CA HIS A 18 24.46 3.38 20.29
C HIS A 18 22.91 3.47 20.35
N GLN A 19 22.19 2.37 20.11
CA GLN A 19 20.72 2.32 20.14
C GLN A 19 20.16 2.07 21.56
N LEU A 20 21.00 1.70 22.53
CA LEU A 20 20.64 1.49 23.93
C LEU A 20 20.83 2.79 24.74
N SER A 21 20.05 2.96 25.80
CA SER A 21 20.28 4.06 26.76
C SER A 21 21.61 3.88 27.51
N ASP A 22 22.17 4.96 28.05
CA ASP A 22 23.49 4.91 28.71
C ASP A 22 23.53 3.93 29.89
N LYS A 23 22.41 3.74 30.59
CA LYS A 23 22.31 2.77 31.69
C LYS A 23 22.32 1.33 31.18
N GLU A 24 21.48 1.00 30.21
CA GLU A 24 21.40 -0.34 29.63
C GLU A 24 22.71 -0.74 28.95
N LYS A 25 23.38 0.23 28.32
CA LYS A 25 24.69 0.04 27.72
C LYS A 25 25.72 -0.35 28.78
N GLN A 26 25.78 0.36 29.90
CA GLN A 26 26.71 0.02 31.00
C GLN A 26 26.46 -1.38 31.55
N ASP A 27 25.19 -1.75 31.77
CA ASP A 27 24.83 -3.07 32.29
C ASP A 27 25.27 -4.20 31.32
N VAL A 28 25.07 -4.00 30.02
CA VAL A 28 25.48 -4.96 28.99
C VAL A 28 27.02 -5.08 28.91
N LEU A 29 27.73 -3.95 28.94
CA LEU A 29 29.20 -3.96 28.89
C LEU A 29 29.81 -4.65 30.11
N GLU A 30 29.27 -4.40 31.30
CA GLU A 30 29.75 -5.03 32.54
C GLU A 30 29.50 -6.54 32.52
N PHE A 31 28.32 -6.98 32.08
CA PHE A 31 28.00 -8.41 31.96
C PHE A 31 28.98 -9.17 31.07
N TYR A 32 29.26 -8.65 29.87
CA TYR A 32 30.19 -9.31 28.96
C TYR A 32 31.65 -9.18 29.41
N ARG A 33 32.00 -8.11 30.14
CA ARG A 33 33.32 -7.97 30.76
C ARG A 33 33.54 -9.03 31.85
N GLU A 34 32.57 -9.25 32.73
CA GLU A 34 32.61 -10.30 33.75
C GLU A 34 32.67 -11.69 33.11
N TYR A 35 31.87 -11.94 32.09
CA TYR A 35 31.89 -13.21 31.35
C TYR A 35 33.26 -13.54 30.74
N ILE A 36 33.93 -12.56 30.11
CA ILE A 36 35.26 -12.75 29.51
C ILE A 36 36.31 -13.08 30.57
N ILE A 37 36.20 -12.46 31.76
CA ILE A 37 37.10 -12.68 32.90
C ILE A 37 36.88 -14.08 33.48
N ASP A 38 35.62 -14.47 33.71
CA ASP A 38 35.24 -15.78 34.27
C ASP A 38 35.58 -16.94 33.33
N ALA A 39 35.36 -16.74 32.03
CA ALA A 39 35.75 -17.69 30.99
C ALA A 39 37.28 -17.73 30.74
N ASN A 40 38.05 -16.88 31.45
CA ASN A 40 39.50 -16.79 31.36
C ASN A 40 40.01 -16.58 29.92
N LEU A 41 39.31 -15.77 29.13
CA LEU A 41 39.64 -15.49 27.73
C LEU A 41 40.75 -14.43 27.67
N GLN A 42 42.00 -14.88 27.68
CA GLN A 42 43.16 -13.98 27.83
C GLN A 42 43.65 -13.34 26.52
N SER A 43 43.17 -13.78 25.35
CA SER A 43 43.60 -13.28 24.03
C SER A 43 42.42 -12.80 23.18
N SER A 44 42.69 -11.84 22.28
CA SER A 44 41.67 -11.31 21.35
C SER A 44 41.03 -12.41 20.50
N ASP A 45 41.82 -13.39 20.06
CA ASP A 45 41.32 -14.51 19.25
C ASP A 45 40.42 -15.45 20.05
N ALA A 46 40.71 -15.65 21.35
CA ALA A 46 39.87 -16.46 22.22
C ALA A 46 38.51 -15.77 22.46
N ILE A 47 38.51 -14.45 22.64
CA ILE A 47 37.28 -13.66 22.80
C ILE A 47 36.44 -13.71 21.51
N ILE A 48 37.08 -13.54 20.34
CA ILE A 48 36.37 -13.54 19.05
C ILE A 48 35.82 -14.94 18.71
N ASN A 49 36.51 -16.02 19.07
CA ASN A 49 36.01 -17.37 18.83
C ASN A 49 34.78 -17.70 19.68
N GLU A 50 34.71 -17.22 20.91
CA GLU A 50 33.61 -17.53 21.83
C GLU A 50 32.41 -16.57 21.65
N LEU A 51 32.68 -15.27 21.54
CA LEU A 51 31.65 -14.22 21.50
C LEU A 51 31.38 -13.67 20.10
N GLY A 52 32.22 -14.00 19.11
CA GLY A 52 32.19 -13.44 17.78
C GLY A 52 32.91 -12.09 17.70
N THR A 53 32.77 -11.40 16.56
CA THR A 53 33.29 -10.03 16.44
C THR A 53 32.43 -9.05 17.25
N PRO A 54 32.98 -7.92 17.76
CA PRO A 54 32.21 -6.93 18.54
C PRO A 54 30.94 -6.47 17.82
N LYS A 55 31.01 -6.30 16.50
CA LYS A 55 29.87 -5.94 15.64
C LYS A 55 28.80 -7.03 15.55
N HIS A 56 29.20 -8.31 15.53
CA HIS A 56 28.27 -9.43 15.47
C HIS A 56 27.53 -9.59 16.80
N LEU A 57 28.27 -9.52 17.91
CA LEU A 57 27.70 -9.55 19.25
C LEU A 57 26.70 -8.40 19.45
N ALA A 58 27.05 -7.18 19.05
CA ALA A 58 26.16 -6.02 19.17
C ALA A 58 24.86 -6.19 18.40
N ARG A 59 24.90 -6.75 17.18
CA ARG A 59 23.68 -7.03 16.42
C ARG A 59 22.79 -8.06 17.11
N LYS A 60 23.38 -9.08 17.74
CA LYS A 60 22.64 -10.10 18.50
C LYS A 60 21.96 -9.50 19.72
N VAL A 61 22.71 -8.73 20.52
CA VAL A 61 22.20 -8.06 21.71
C VAL A 61 21.10 -7.05 21.36
N LEU A 62 21.31 -6.22 20.34
CA LEU A 62 20.29 -5.26 19.91
C LEU A 62 19.01 -5.94 19.38
N ALA A 63 19.14 -7.08 18.70
CA ALA A 63 17.99 -7.87 18.27
C ALA A 63 17.20 -8.40 19.48
N ASP A 64 17.88 -9.00 20.46
CA ASP A 64 17.23 -9.52 21.67
C ASP A 64 16.57 -8.40 22.50
N TYR A 65 17.20 -7.24 22.60
CA TYR A 65 16.61 -6.05 23.25
C TYR A 65 15.41 -5.50 22.48
N SER A 66 15.47 -5.46 21.14
CA SER A 66 14.33 -5.00 20.33
C SER A 66 13.12 -5.91 20.45
N ILE A 67 13.34 -7.22 20.59
CA ILE A 67 12.29 -8.21 20.84
C ILE A 67 11.69 -7.97 22.23
N LYS A 68 12.52 -7.84 23.27
CA LYS A 68 12.05 -7.50 24.63
C LYS A 68 11.28 -6.18 24.69
N MET A 69 11.73 -5.12 24.00
CA MET A 69 10.98 -3.85 23.94
C MET A 69 9.63 -4.01 23.22
N SER A 70 9.58 -4.81 22.14
CA SER A 70 8.32 -5.10 21.46
C SER A 70 7.40 -5.90 22.38
N GLU A 71 7.94 -6.89 23.09
CA GLU A 71 7.22 -7.77 23.99
C GLU A 71 6.78 -7.05 25.27
N GLU A 72 7.51 -6.05 25.77
CA GLU A 72 7.08 -5.13 26.83
C GLU A 72 5.99 -4.17 26.32
N ASN A 73 6.06 -3.69 25.07
CA ASN A 73 4.98 -2.90 24.47
C ASN A 73 3.71 -3.73 24.23
N TYR A 74 3.83 -5.06 24.08
CA TYR A 74 2.70 -6.00 24.02
C TYR A 74 2.25 -6.48 25.41
N GLN A 75 3.16 -6.71 26.36
CA GLN A 75 2.87 -7.17 27.72
C GLN A 75 2.42 -6.02 28.64
N SER A 76 2.73 -4.76 28.34
CA SER A 76 2.10 -3.60 28.98
C SER A 76 0.63 -3.41 28.56
N VAL A 77 0.15 -4.20 27.59
CA VAL A 77 -1.27 -4.36 27.28
C VAL A 77 -1.93 -5.47 28.12
N ASP A 78 -1.16 -6.42 28.69
CA ASP A 78 -1.70 -7.64 29.30
C ASP A 78 -1.39 -7.79 30.81
N ASN A 79 -0.22 -7.38 31.28
CA ASN A 79 0.18 -7.47 32.68
C ASN A 79 -0.14 -6.19 33.46
N GLY A 80 -1.41 -6.02 33.83
CA GLY A 80 -1.85 -5.66 35.19
C GLY A 80 -1.33 -4.40 35.92
N GLN A 81 -0.31 -3.68 35.47
CA GLN A 81 0.34 -2.58 36.20
C GLN A 81 0.19 -1.23 35.49
N MET A 82 -0.99 -0.96 34.94
CA MET A 82 -1.36 0.43 34.69
C MET A 82 -1.76 1.07 36.03
N THR A 83 -1.04 2.13 36.42
CA THR A 83 -1.45 3.01 37.53
C THR A 83 -2.91 3.45 37.30
N GLY A 84 -3.71 3.58 38.35
CA GLY A 84 -5.16 3.82 38.23
C GLY A 84 -5.51 4.99 37.30
N ASN A 85 -4.63 5.99 37.22
CA ASN A 85 -4.76 7.15 36.33
C ASN A 85 -4.60 6.80 34.83
N GLN A 86 -3.68 5.89 34.48
CA GLN A 86 -3.52 5.44 33.09
C GLN A 86 -4.68 4.54 32.62
N ARG A 87 -5.19 3.64 33.48
CA ARG A 87 -6.42 2.88 33.16
C ARG A 87 -7.60 3.81 32.97
N PHE A 88 -7.78 4.79 33.85
CA PHE A 88 -8.90 5.73 33.79
C PHE A 88 -8.86 6.58 32.51
N SER A 89 -7.69 7.14 32.16
CA SER A 89 -7.56 7.91 30.91
C SER A 89 -7.77 7.06 29.65
N LYS A 90 -7.35 5.79 29.63
CA LYS A 90 -7.58 4.86 28.51
C LYS A 90 -9.05 4.45 28.41
N ASN A 91 -9.71 4.18 29.54
CA ASN A 91 -11.15 3.90 29.59
C ASN A 91 -11.98 5.12 29.17
N LEU A 92 -11.62 6.32 29.61
CA LEU A 92 -12.28 7.57 29.18
C LEU A 92 -12.08 7.84 27.69
N LYS A 93 -10.90 7.57 27.14
CA LYS A 93 -10.67 7.64 25.68
C LYS A 93 -11.54 6.62 24.93
N MET A 94 -11.67 5.41 25.46
CA MET A 94 -12.49 4.36 24.85
C MET A 94 -13.99 4.69 24.93
N ILE A 95 -14.47 5.14 26.08
CA ILE A 95 -15.85 5.62 26.30
C ILE A 95 -16.13 6.83 25.41
N GLY A 96 -15.20 7.79 25.33
CA GLY A 96 -15.29 8.93 24.42
C GLY A 96 -15.41 8.49 22.96
N LEU A 97 -14.66 7.46 22.55
CA LEU A 97 -14.75 6.91 21.20
C LEU A 97 -16.09 6.19 20.96
N VAL A 98 -16.65 5.49 21.95
CA VAL A 98 -17.97 4.85 21.87
C VAL A 98 -19.08 5.91 21.78
N ILE A 99 -19.04 6.96 22.61
CA ILE A 99 -20.00 8.07 22.56
C ILE A 99 -19.89 8.80 21.22
N LEU A 100 -18.67 9.07 20.75
CA LEU A 100 -18.43 9.68 19.45
C LEU A 100 -18.93 8.80 18.31
N ALA A 101 -18.75 7.48 18.39
CA ALA A 101 -19.28 6.53 17.41
C ALA A 101 -20.82 6.47 17.43
N LEU A 102 -21.45 6.54 18.61
CA LEU A 102 -22.91 6.60 18.76
C LEU A 102 -23.48 7.91 18.19
N MET A 103 -22.81 9.04 18.39
CA MET A 103 -23.19 10.32 17.77
C MET A 103 -22.90 10.38 16.26
N ALA A 104 -21.81 9.76 15.81
CA ALA A 104 -21.44 9.70 14.41
C ALA A 104 -22.29 8.69 13.63
N SER A 105 -22.84 7.66 14.27
CA SER A 105 -23.64 6.61 13.61
C SER A 105 -24.86 7.16 12.84
N PRO A 106 -25.72 8.02 13.41
CA PRO A 106 -26.81 8.66 12.67
C PRO A 106 -26.31 9.53 11.51
N VAL A 107 -25.25 10.31 11.75
CA VAL A 107 -24.66 11.23 10.76
C VAL A 107 -24.03 10.45 9.60
N ALA A 108 -23.37 9.33 9.89
CA ALA A 108 -22.76 8.47 8.88
C ALA A 108 -23.81 7.84 7.97
N ILE A 109 -24.96 7.43 8.51
CA ILE A 109 -26.08 6.91 7.72
C ILE A 109 -26.62 8.00 6.80
N MET A 110 -26.84 9.22 7.31
CA MET A 110 -27.30 10.36 6.50
C MET A 110 -26.34 10.69 5.36
N ILE A 111 -25.03 10.72 5.64
CA ILE A 111 -24.00 10.95 4.63
C ILE A 111 -23.98 9.82 3.61
N ALA A 112 -24.08 8.56 4.04
CA ALA A 112 -24.08 7.41 3.14
C ALA A 112 -25.25 7.43 2.16
N VAL A 113 -26.44 7.83 2.62
CA VAL A 113 -27.65 7.95 1.77
C VAL A 113 -27.46 8.97 0.65
N ILE A 114 -26.63 10.01 0.83
CA ILE A 114 -26.33 11.01 -0.21
C ILE A 114 -25.13 10.59 -1.06
N LEU A 115 -24.08 10.08 -0.42
CA LEU A 115 -22.80 9.82 -1.07
C LEU A 115 -22.85 8.60 -2.00
N ILE A 116 -23.57 7.54 -1.60
CA ILE A 116 -23.72 6.32 -2.42
C ILE A 116 -24.41 6.63 -3.77
N PRO A 117 -25.61 7.25 -3.82
CA PRO A 117 -26.24 7.54 -5.11
C PRO A 117 -25.44 8.56 -5.92
N LEU A 118 -24.71 9.49 -5.29
CA LEU A 118 -23.84 10.42 -6.02
C LEU A 118 -22.70 9.69 -6.75
N ILE A 119 -22.06 8.72 -6.09
CA ILE A 119 -21.02 7.89 -6.70
C ILE A 119 -21.59 7.04 -7.84
N VAL A 120 -22.75 6.41 -7.61
CA VAL A 120 -23.43 5.59 -8.62
C VAL A 120 -23.82 6.45 -9.83
N LEU A 121 -24.35 7.65 -9.59
CA LEU A 121 -24.70 8.60 -10.64
C LEU A 121 -23.47 9.04 -11.43
N PHE A 122 -22.36 9.35 -10.76
CA PHE A 122 -21.12 9.76 -11.41
C PHE A 122 -20.55 8.63 -12.30
N LEU A 123 -20.51 7.40 -11.79
CA LEU A 123 -20.12 6.22 -12.60
C LEU A 123 -21.08 6.00 -13.77
N GLY A 124 -22.40 6.09 -13.51
CA GLY A 124 -23.44 5.91 -14.51
C GLY A 124 -23.36 6.94 -15.64
N LEU A 125 -23.15 8.21 -15.31
CA LEU A 125 -22.90 9.27 -16.28
C LEU A 125 -21.65 8.97 -17.11
N GLY A 126 -20.55 8.55 -16.47
CA GLY A 126 -19.33 8.18 -17.19
C GLY A 126 -19.57 7.09 -18.24
N VAL A 127 -20.29 6.02 -17.85
CA VAL A 127 -20.65 4.94 -18.77
C VAL A 127 -21.59 5.43 -19.88
N LEU A 128 -22.58 6.26 -19.55
CA LEU A 128 -23.51 6.85 -20.53
C LEU A 128 -22.77 7.71 -21.56
N PHE A 129 -21.85 8.57 -21.12
CA PHE A 129 -21.04 9.40 -22.00
C PHE A 129 -20.22 8.56 -22.97
N ILE A 130 -19.61 7.48 -22.48
CA ILE A 130 -18.84 6.55 -23.32
C ILE A 130 -19.74 5.88 -24.36
N LEU A 131 -20.93 5.43 -23.96
CA LEU A 131 -21.88 4.79 -24.86
C LEU A 131 -22.42 5.76 -25.92
N LEU A 132 -22.75 6.99 -25.52
CA LEU A 132 -23.20 8.05 -26.42
C LEU A 132 -22.10 8.40 -27.43
N PHE A 133 -20.86 8.52 -26.97
CA PHE A 133 -19.72 8.78 -27.85
C PHE A 133 -19.52 7.65 -28.88
N LEU A 134 -19.60 6.39 -28.43
CA LEU A 134 -19.53 5.23 -29.33
C LEU A 134 -20.67 5.23 -30.36
N PHE A 135 -21.89 5.56 -29.92
CA PHE A 135 -23.05 5.66 -30.80
C PHE A 135 -22.87 6.77 -31.85
N MET A 136 -22.34 7.92 -31.45
CA MET A 136 -22.09 9.05 -32.36
C MET A 136 -21.06 8.68 -33.45
N VAL A 137 -20.02 7.94 -33.08
CA VAL A 137 -19.01 7.43 -34.02
C VAL A 137 -19.62 6.38 -34.95
N ALA A 138 -20.48 5.48 -34.45
CA ALA A 138 -21.18 4.52 -35.29
C ALA A 138 -22.11 5.21 -36.32
N MET A 139 -22.85 6.23 -35.89
CA MET A 139 -23.68 7.06 -36.77
C MET A 139 -22.85 7.84 -37.79
N SER A 140 -21.67 8.33 -37.40
CA SER A 140 -20.71 8.99 -38.29
C SER A 140 -20.30 8.07 -39.44
N VAL A 141 -19.93 6.83 -39.14
CA VAL A 141 -19.56 5.82 -40.16
C VAL A 141 -20.71 5.54 -41.12
N VAL A 142 -21.94 5.36 -40.60
CA VAL A 142 -23.13 5.16 -41.43
C VAL A 142 -23.39 6.37 -42.32
N GLY A 143 -23.24 7.59 -41.79
CA GLY A 143 -23.36 8.84 -42.54
C GLY A 143 -22.30 8.99 -43.63
N GLY A 144 -21.04 8.63 -43.33
CA GLY A 144 -19.94 8.65 -44.29
C GLY A 144 -20.17 7.70 -45.46
N ILE A 145 -20.58 6.46 -45.17
CA ILE A 145 -20.95 5.47 -46.20
C ILE A 145 -22.16 5.96 -47.00
N GLY A 146 -23.19 6.47 -46.33
CA GLY A 146 -24.39 7.03 -46.96
C GLY A 146 -24.07 8.19 -47.91
N ALA A 147 -23.17 9.08 -47.53
CA ALA A 147 -22.70 10.18 -48.37
C ALA A 147 -22.01 9.68 -49.65
N ILE A 148 -21.21 8.62 -49.56
CA ILE A 148 -20.59 8.00 -50.74
C ILE A 148 -21.65 7.41 -51.67
N PHE A 149 -22.65 6.69 -51.13
CA PHE A 149 -23.75 6.13 -51.93
C PHE A 149 -24.57 7.20 -52.63
N ILE A 150 -24.93 8.27 -51.91
CA ILE A 150 -25.66 9.40 -52.50
C ILE A 150 -24.79 10.04 -53.59
N GLY A 151 -23.51 10.31 -53.31
CA GLY A 151 -22.58 10.88 -54.28
C GLY A 151 -22.47 10.07 -55.56
N LEU A 152 -22.41 8.74 -55.47
CA LEU A 152 -22.38 7.84 -56.63
C LEU A 152 -23.69 7.85 -57.43
N SER A 153 -24.85 8.02 -56.79
CA SER A 153 -26.13 8.02 -57.50
C SER A 153 -26.31 9.24 -58.41
N VAL A 154 -25.71 10.38 -58.04
CA VAL A 154 -25.79 11.66 -58.78
C VAL A 154 -24.71 11.82 -59.85
N MET A 155 -23.88 10.79 -60.08
CA MET A 155 -22.72 10.84 -60.99
C MET A 155 -23.07 11.23 -62.43
N PHE A 156 -24.24 10.80 -62.92
CA PHE A 156 -24.71 11.14 -64.27
C PHE A 156 -25.35 12.52 -64.38
N GLN A 157 -25.63 13.20 -63.26
CA GLN A 157 -26.25 14.53 -63.25
C GLN A 157 -25.21 15.64 -63.07
N SER A 158 -24.28 15.49 -62.12
CA SER A 158 -23.27 16.52 -61.82
C SER A 158 -22.00 15.90 -61.26
N PHE A 159 -20.92 15.95 -62.04
CA PHE A 159 -19.61 15.45 -61.63
C PHE A 159 -19.07 16.17 -60.38
N ALA A 160 -19.27 17.49 -60.29
CA ALA A 160 -18.83 18.28 -59.14
C ALA A 160 -19.52 17.85 -57.83
N THR A 161 -20.83 17.54 -57.91
CA THR A 161 -21.62 17.10 -56.76
C THR A 161 -21.17 15.73 -56.27
N THR A 162 -20.87 14.80 -57.18
CA THR A 162 -20.32 13.48 -56.84
C THR A 162 -18.97 13.58 -56.14
N VAL A 163 -18.03 14.36 -56.67
CA VAL A 163 -16.72 14.55 -56.03
C VAL A 163 -16.87 15.15 -54.62
N PHE A 164 -17.81 16.08 -54.43
CA PHE A 164 -18.08 16.67 -53.12
C PHE A 164 -18.61 15.64 -52.12
N TYR A 165 -19.70 14.93 -52.42
CA TYR A 165 -20.30 13.96 -51.49
C TYR A 165 -19.40 12.76 -51.21
N VAL A 166 -18.73 12.22 -52.24
CA VAL A 166 -17.76 11.13 -52.06
C VAL A 166 -16.56 11.61 -51.24
N GLY A 167 -16.05 12.81 -51.52
CA GLY A 167 -14.95 13.41 -50.77
C GLY A 167 -15.29 13.62 -49.29
N VAL A 168 -16.48 14.16 -48.99
CA VAL A 168 -16.97 14.33 -47.61
C VAL A 168 -17.12 12.98 -46.91
N GLY A 169 -17.71 11.98 -47.57
CA GLY A 169 -17.83 10.64 -47.01
C GLY A 169 -16.47 10.01 -46.71
N LEU A 170 -15.49 10.19 -47.60
CA LEU A 170 -14.13 9.70 -47.39
C LEU A 170 -13.42 10.42 -46.24
N LEU A 171 -13.61 11.73 -46.09
CA LEU A 171 -13.06 12.50 -44.98
C LEU A 171 -13.64 12.05 -43.63
N ILE A 172 -14.95 11.82 -43.56
CA ILE A 172 -15.61 11.32 -42.35
C ILE A 172 -15.02 9.96 -41.95
N LEU A 173 -14.96 9.01 -42.88
CA LEU A 173 -14.38 7.70 -42.62
C LEU A 173 -12.89 7.77 -42.27
N GLY A 174 -12.15 8.68 -42.91
CA GLY A 174 -10.75 8.94 -42.61
C GLY A 174 -10.54 9.43 -41.17
N VAL A 175 -11.38 10.36 -40.71
CA VAL A 175 -11.36 10.84 -39.32
C VAL A 175 -11.75 9.72 -38.35
N ASP A 176 -12.79 8.95 -38.65
CA ASP A 176 -13.23 7.83 -37.82
C ASP A 176 -12.10 6.79 -37.63
N PHE A 177 -11.30 6.53 -38.68
CA PHE A 177 -10.15 5.64 -38.60
C PHE A 177 -9.11 6.05 -37.54
N PHE A 178 -8.86 7.36 -37.38
CA PHE A 178 -7.95 7.86 -36.33
C PHE A 178 -8.60 7.88 -34.95
N ILE A 179 -9.92 8.07 -34.87
CA ILE A 179 -10.65 8.15 -33.59
C ILE A 179 -10.83 6.76 -32.97
N ILE A 180 -11.02 5.70 -33.76
CA ILE A 180 -11.21 4.32 -33.27
C ILE A 180 -10.09 3.84 -32.31
N PRO A 181 -8.77 3.94 -32.61
CA PRO A 181 -7.74 3.52 -31.68
C PRO A 181 -7.72 4.36 -30.39
N ILE A 182 -8.06 5.65 -30.49
CA ILE A 182 -8.20 6.55 -29.33
C ILE A 182 -9.35 6.08 -28.44
N ILE A 183 -10.50 5.71 -29.02
CA ILE A 183 -11.65 5.15 -28.28
C ILE A 183 -11.26 3.88 -27.54
N ILE A 184 -10.59 2.94 -28.22
CA ILE A 184 -10.18 1.67 -27.61
C ILE A 184 -9.21 1.92 -26.46
N ALA A 185 -8.26 2.85 -26.63
CA ALA A 185 -7.35 3.26 -25.57
C ALA A 185 -8.10 3.89 -24.38
N LEU A 186 -9.06 4.77 -24.65
CA LEU A 186 -9.89 5.43 -23.63
C LEU A 186 -10.75 4.41 -22.86
N LEU A 187 -11.38 3.45 -23.55
CA LEU A 187 -12.14 2.36 -22.93
C LEU A 187 -11.24 1.52 -22.03
N LYS A 188 -10.08 1.07 -22.53
CA LYS A 188 -9.13 0.29 -21.73
C LYS A 188 -8.66 1.05 -20.49
N TRP A 189 -8.39 2.35 -20.65
CA TRP A 189 -8.02 3.20 -19.53
C TRP A 189 -9.15 3.31 -18.50
N PHE A 190 -10.38 3.57 -18.94
CA PHE A 190 -11.56 3.65 -18.07
C PHE A 190 -11.81 2.34 -17.31
N PHE A 191 -11.74 1.19 -17.98
CA PHE A 191 -11.82 -0.12 -17.33
C PHE A 191 -10.65 -0.39 -16.38
N SER A 192 -9.45 0.10 -16.68
CA SER A 192 -8.33 0.00 -15.74
C SER A 192 -8.59 0.81 -14.47
N VAL A 193 -9.08 2.05 -14.61
CA VAL A 193 -9.43 2.93 -13.49
C VAL A 193 -10.52 2.28 -12.62
N ILE A 194 -11.57 1.71 -13.23
CA ILE A 194 -12.64 1.05 -12.46
C ILE A 194 -12.10 -0.16 -11.68
N VAL A 195 -11.27 -1.00 -12.31
CA VAL A 195 -10.68 -2.18 -11.68
C VAL A 195 -9.71 -1.78 -10.56
N ILE A 196 -8.90 -0.75 -10.76
CA ILE A 196 -7.99 -0.22 -9.73
C ILE A 196 -8.80 0.32 -8.55
N PHE A 197 -9.88 1.03 -8.80
CA PHE A 197 -10.76 1.56 -7.77
C PHE A 197 -11.41 0.43 -6.95
N PHE A 198 -11.98 -0.58 -7.60
CA PHE A 198 -12.53 -1.77 -6.93
C PHE A 198 -11.47 -2.56 -6.17
N ARG A 199 -10.27 -2.73 -6.73
CA ARG A 199 -9.15 -3.40 -6.04
C ARG A 199 -8.69 -2.59 -4.83
N TRP A 200 -8.68 -1.26 -4.91
CA TRP A 200 -8.34 -0.38 -3.80
C TRP A 200 -9.40 -0.43 -2.69
N LEU A 201 -10.69 -0.36 -3.05
CA LEU A 201 -11.81 -0.54 -2.13
C LEU A 201 -11.77 -1.92 -1.45
N GLY A 202 -11.62 -2.99 -2.23
CA GLY A 202 -11.51 -4.35 -1.73
C GLY A 202 -10.29 -4.54 -0.82
N LYS A 203 -9.13 -4.00 -1.18
CA LYS A 203 -7.92 -4.05 -0.32
C LYS A 203 -8.09 -3.26 0.97
N LYS A 204 -8.87 -2.18 0.96
CA LYS A 204 -9.15 -1.37 2.16
C LYS A 204 -10.18 -2.02 3.08
N MET A 205 -11.15 -2.76 2.52
CA MET A 205 -12.17 -3.47 3.30
C MET A 205 -11.75 -4.88 3.74
N LEU A 206 -10.90 -5.60 2.98
CA LEU A 206 -10.50 -6.98 3.26
C LEU A 206 -9.17 -7.11 4.03
N ARG A 207 -8.48 -6.00 4.33
CA ARG A 207 -7.24 -5.98 5.15
C ARG A 207 -7.45 -6.26 6.65
N GLY A 208 -8.61 -6.79 7.03
CA GLY A 208 -8.93 -7.20 8.41
C GLY A 208 -8.68 -8.68 8.73
N ARG A 209 -8.38 -9.54 7.75
CA ARG A 209 -8.07 -10.96 8.01
C ARG A 209 -6.73 -11.34 7.39
N LYS A 210 -5.68 -11.27 8.21
CA LYS A 210 -4.51 -12.14 8.03
C LYS A 210 -4.98 -13.54 8.42
N THR A 211 -5.30 -14.38 7.43
CA THR A 211 -5.43 -15.82 7.64
C THR A 211 -4.04 -16.37 7.96
N PRO A 212 -3.81 -16.98 9.13
CA PRO A 212 -2.59 -17.75 9.34
C PRO A 212 -2.62 -18.94 8.37
N MET A 213 -1.60 -19.03 7.53
CA MET A 213 -1.35 -20.20 6.70
C MET A 213 -1.07 -21.37 7.66
N LYS A 214 -2.00 -22.32 7.68
CA LYS A 214 -1.89 -23.58 8.44
C LYS A 214 -0.64 -24.30 7.95
N GLY A 215 0.25 -24.59 8.89
CA GLY A 215 1.51 -25.29 8.67
C GLY A 215 1.35 -26.54 7.81
N GLU A 216 2.22 -26.58 6.81
CA GLU A 216 3.01 -27.73 6.41
C GLU A 216 2.82 -28.94 7.33
N LYS A 217 2.03 -29.90 6.87
CA LYS A 217 2.10 -31.27 7.36
C LYS A 217 3.20 -31.96 6.57
N GLU A 218 4.42 -31.88 7.09
CA GLU A 218 5.46 -32.85 6.81
C GLU A 218 5.46 -33.87 7.96
N ASN A 219 5.54 -35.15 7.60
CA ASN A 219 5.93 -36.29 8.43
C ASN A 219 4.86 -36.99 9.30
N ALA A 220 4.26 -38.04 8.71
CA ALA A 220 4.22 -39.38 9.29
C ALA A 220 4.03 -40.42 8.17
#